data_AF-A0AA36EAY9-F1
#
_entry.id   AF-A0AA36EAY9-F1
#
_cell.length_a   1.000
_cell.length_b   1.000
_cell.length_c   1.000
_cell.angle_alpha   90.00
_cell.angle_beta   90.00
_cell.angle_gamma   90.00
#
_symmetry.space_group_name_H-M   'P 1'
#
loop_
_entity.id
_entity.type
_entity.pdbx_description
1 polymer ?
#
loop_
_entity_poly.entity_id
_entity_poly.type
_entity_poly.pdbx_seq_one_letter_code
_entity_poly.pdbx_strand_id
1 'polypeptide(L)'
;MTTLEDEQSKVSCNKDRFNRGDLVEVCSDEDGFQGAWFAATVIEQVSSGNLLIQYKSLRNDEDTEFLTEVVDSNHIRPHPGQEVVDHYRELEEVDALYNDGWWVGVISKVIGKQKYEVYFRGTEEEMVFKQSDLRRHQEWISGQELVFVNRLAIKRRIFVAKWIFSVTFVADILCKVWKTAQNQTPSIFIGGKMGWLRRLGK
;
A
#
# COMPACT_ATOMS: atom_id res chain seq x y z
N MET A 1 -35.39 12.87 -41.42
CA MET A 1 -35.88 13.02 -40.05
C MET A 1 -35.36 11.81 -39.28
N THR A 2 -34.31 12.06 -38.50
CA THR A 2 -33.72 11.30 -37.36
C THR A 2 -34.59 10.16 -36.81
N THR A 3 -34.06 8.98 -36.49
CA THR A 3 -33.14 8.60 -35.37
C THR A 3 -32.61 7.16 -35.68
N LEU A 4 -31.33 6.75 -35.72
CA LEU A 4 -30.22 6.73 -34.75
C LEU A 4 -30.60 6.31 -33.33
N GLU A 5 -29.79 5.40 -32.74
CA GLU A 5 -29.89 4.75 -31.41
C GLU A 5 -30.66 3.40 -31.44
N ASP A 6 -30.11 2.22 -31.16
CA ASP A 6 -28.81 1.86 -30.57
C ASP A 6 -28.37 0.49 -31.09
N GLU A 7 -27.11 0.41 -31.52
CA GLU A 7 -26.39 -0.85 -31.66
C GLU A 7 -26.21 -1.43 -30.25
N GLN A 8 -27.03 -2.41 -29.92
CA GLN A 8 -26.80 -3.28 -28.77
C GLN A 8 -25.58 -4.15 -29.08
N SER A 9 -24.40 -3.57 -28.92
CA SER A 9 -23.13 -4.28 -28.92
C SER A 9 -23.22 -5.37 -27.84
N LYS A 10 -23.26 -6.62 -28.30
CA LYS A 10 -22.97 -7.80 -27.49
C LYS A 10 -21.51 -7.69 -27.06
N VAL A 11 -21.24 -6.90 -26.02
CA VAL A 11 -20.10 -7.16 -25.15
C VAL A 11 -20.47 -8.45 -24.43
N SER A 12 -19.94 -9.57 -24.92
CA SER A 12 -19.97 -10.80 -24.13
C SER A 12 -19.26 -10.49 -22.83
N CYS A 13 -20.02 -10.37 -21.74
CA CYS A 13 -19.48 -10.36 -20.41
C CYS A 13 -18.57 -11.59 -20.31
N ASN A 14 -17.28 -11.32 -20.13
CA ASN A 14 -16.29 -12.37 -19.92
C ASN A 14 -16.79 -13.14 -18.70
N LYS A 15 -17.32 -14.35 -18.91
CA LYS A 15 -17.70 -15.24 -17.83
C LYS A 15 -16.47 -15.43 -16.95
N ASP A 16 -16.54 -14.80 -15.79
CA ASP A 16 -15.96 -15.19 -14.51
C ASP A 16 -14.52 -15.71 -14.62
N ARG A 17 -13.57 -14.76 -14.66
CA ARG A 17 -12.11 -15.02 -14.74
C ARG A 17 -11.56 -15.85 -13.57
N PHE A 18 -12.33 -15.97 -12.48
CA PHE A 18 -11.93 -16.64 -11.25
C PHE A 18 -13.05 -17.56 -10.78
N ASN A 19 -12.68 -18.75 -10.35
CA ASN A 19 -13.59 -19.77 -9.82
C ASN A 19 -13.50 -19.85 -8.31
N ARG A 20 -14.54 -20.40 -7.68
CA ARG A 20 -14.51 -20.74 -6.26
C ARG A 20 -13.32 -21.67 -5.96
N GLY A 21 -12.53 -21.29 -4.96
CA GLY A 21 -11.33 -21.99 -4.52
C GLY A 21 -10.04 -21.49 -5.16
N ASP A 22 -10.12 -20.60 -6.16
CA ASP A 22 -8.92 -20.04 -6.78
C ASP A 22 -8.12 -19.20 -5.79
N LEU A 23 -6.80 -19.37 -5.82
CA LEU A 23 -5.86 -18.56 -5.07
C LEU A 23 -5.58 -17.29 -5.88
N VAL A 24 -5.87 -16.15 -5.27
CA VAL A 24 -5.75 -14.83 -5.90
C VAL A 24 -4.97 -13.89 -5.01
N GLU A 25 -4.56 -12.77 -5.58
CA GLU A 25 -4.06 -11.63 -4.84
C GLU A 25 -4.98 -10.43 -5.05
N VAL A 26 -5.20 -9.69 -3.98
CA VAL A 26 -6.12 -8.55 -3.94
C VAL A 26 -5.33 -7.30 -3.57
N CYS A 27 -5.56 -6.21 -4.29
CA CYS A 27 -5.04 -4.89 -3.93
C CYS A 27 -6.17 -3.98 -3.44
N SER A 28 -5.84 -2.98 -2.63
CA SER A 28 -6.78 -1.96 -2.19
C SER A 28 -6.27 -0.57 -2.59
N ASP A 29 -7.18 0.29 -3.04
CA ASP A 29 -6.88 1.70 -3.34
C ASP A 29 -6.98 2.59 -2.08
N GLU A 30 -7.35 2.01 -0.94
CA GLU A 30 -7.45 2.73 0.33
C GLU A 30 -6.10 3.33 0.77
N ASP A 31 -6.17 4.51 1.37
CA ASP A 31 -4.99 5.23 1.83
C ASP A 31 -4.19 4.37 2.82
N GLY A 32 -2.92 4.11 2.48
CA GLY A 32 -2.02 3.25 3.27
C GLY A 32 -1.90 1.81 2.77
N PHE A 33 -2.75 1.36 1.84
CA PHE A 33 -2.66 0.03 1.21
C PHE A 33 -2.30 0.07 -0.29
N GLN A 34 -2.13 1.28 -0.82
CA GLN A 34 -1.75 1.52 -2.21
C GLN A 34 -0.43 0.81 -2.55
N GLY A 35 -0.50 -0.08 -3.54
CA GLY A 35 0.66 -0.84 -4.02
C GLY A 35 0.96 -2.13 -3.27
N ALA A 36 0.13 -2.52 -2.30
CA ALA A 36 0.20 -3.82 -1.63
C ALA A 36 -0.74 -4.85 -2.27
N TRP A 37 -0.28 -6.10 -2.34
CA TRP A 37 -1.08 -7.25 -2.78
C TRP A 37 -1.20 -8.28 -1.66
N PHE A 38 -2.42 -8.61 -1.28
CA PHE A 38 -2.73 -9.53 -0.19
C PHE A 38 -3.25 -10.85 -0.73
N ALA A 39 -2.76 -11.96 -0.20
CA ALA A 39 -3.17 -13.29 -0.65
C ALA A 39 -4.58 -13.64 -0.13
N ALA A 40 -5.47 -14.07 -1.03
CA ALA A 40 -6.84 -14.43 -0.70
C ALA A 40 -7.34 -15.63 -1.51
N THR A 41 -8.45 -16.22 -1.08
CA THR A 41 -9.12 -17.32 -1.77
C THR A 41 -10.51 -16.87 -2.20
N VAL A 42 -10.89 -17.17 -3.43
CA VAL A 42 -12.24 -16.89 -3.93
C VAL A 42 -13.23 -17.83 -3.26
N ILE A 43 -14.22 -17.27 -2.54
CA ILE A 43 -15.26 -18.04 -1.86
C ILE A 43 -16.46 -18.25 -2.77
N GLU A 44 -16.93 -17.19 -3.41
CA GLU A 44 -18.04 -17.24 -4.36
C GLU A 44 -18.09 -15.99 -5.24
N GLN A 45 -18.85 -16.08 -6.32
CA GLN A 45 -19.18 -14.92 -7.12
C GLN A 45 -20.52 -14.35 -6.70
N VAL A 46 -20.51 -13.08 -6.30
CA VAL A 46 -21.70 -12.39 -5.79
C VAL A 46 -22.50 -11.76 -6.93
N SER A 47 -21.80 -11.19 -7.91
CA SER A 47 -22.41 -10.60 -9.11
C SER A 47 -21.41 -10.53 -10.27
N SER A 48 -21.85 -10.09 -11.44
CA SER A 48 -20.96 -9.82 -12.57
C SER A 48 -19.92 -8.76 -12.16
N GLY A 49 -18.66 -9.20 -12.03
CA GLY A 49 -17.54 -8.32 -11.65
C GLY A 49 -17.25 -8.22 -10.16
N ASN A 50 -18.04 -8.79 -9.26
CA ASN A 50 -17.75 -8.78 -7.82
C ASN A 50 -17.63 -10.20 -7.25
N LEU A 51 -16.57 -10.41 -6.47
CA LEU A 51 -16.21 -11.70 -5.88
C LEU A 51 -16.16 -11.57 -4.36
N LEU A 52 -16.72 -12.55 -3.65
CA LEU A 52 -16.49 -12.70 -2.23
C LEU A 52 -15.16 -13.45 -2.05
N ILE A 53 -14.21 -12.82 -1.39
CA ILE A 53 -12.88 -13.37 -1.14
C ILE A 53 -12.63 -13.47 0.36
N GLN A 54 -11.81 -14.43 0.76
CA GLN A 54 -11.31 -14.57 2.12
C GLN A 54 -9.80 -14.44 2.13
N TYR A 55 -9.26 -13.51 2.92
CA TYR A 55 -7.83 -13.31 3.08
C TYR A 55 -7.17 -14.48 3.80
N LYS A 56 -5.90 -14.76 3.46
CA LYS A 56 -5.11 -15.83 4.09
C LYS A 56 -4.47 -15.44 5.41
N SER A 57 -4.22 -14.15 5.61
CA SER A 57 -3.43 -13.62 6.72
C SER A 57 -4.16 -12.53 7.50
N LEU A 58 -5.06 -11.78 6.85
CA LEU A 58 -5.84 -10.73 7.49
C LEU A 58 -7.00 -11.30 8.31
N ARG A 59 -7.23 -10.72 9.48
CA ARG A 59 -8.26 -11.10 10.46
C ARG A 59 -9.37 -10.06 10.52
N ASN A 60 -10.55 -10.46 10.96
CA ASN A 60 -11.63 -9.53 11.26
C ASN A 60 -11.33 -8.69 12.53
N ASP A 61 -12.14 -7.67 12.79
CA ASP A 61 -11.96 -6.77 13.94
C ASP A 61 -11.98 -7.46 15.31
N GLU A 62 -12.62 -8.64 15.39
CA GLU A 62 -12.71 -9.45 16.61
C GLU A 62 -11.55 -10.46 16.75
N ASP A 63 -10.67 -10.57 15.75
CA ASP A 63 -9.58 -11.56 15.65
C ASP A 63 -10.07 -13.02 15.81
N THR A 64 -11.31 -13.30 15.40
CA THR A 64 -11.94 -14.62 15.51
C THR A 64 -11.82 -15.43 14.23
N GLU A 65 -11.96 -14.77 13.08
CA GLU A 65 -12.02 -15.39 11.76
C GLU A 65 -11.13 -14.64 10.77
N PHE A 66 -10.85 -15.28 9.62
CA PHE A 66 -10.17 -14.59 8.52
C PHE A 66 -11.10 -13.57 7.87
N LEU A 67 -10.55 -12.40 7.55
CA LEU A 67 -11.28 -11.31 6.93
C LEU A 67 -11.85 -11.77 5.59
N THR A 68 -13.16 -11.53 5.41
CA THR A 68 -13.88 -11.84 4.17
C THR A 68 -14.55 -10.57 3.69
N GLU A 69 -14.42 -10.26 2.40
CA GLU A 69 -14.96 -9.04 1.80
C GLU A 69 -15.39 -9.25 0.35
N VAL A 70 -16.24 -8.35 -0.14
CA VAL A 70 -16.68 -8.32 -1.54
C VAL A 70 -15.80 -7.33 -2.28
N VAL A 71 -15.11 -7.80 -3.30
CA VAL A 71 -14.12 -7.02 -4.06
C VAL A 71 -14.45 -7.04 -5.54
N ASP A 72 -14.20 -5.91 -6.21
CA ASP A 72 -14.31 -5.81 -7.66
C ASP A 72 -13.18 -6.61 -8.33
N SER A 73 -13.53 -7.33 -9.40
CA SER A 73 -12.61 -8.17 -10.16
C SER A 73 -11.42 -7.42 -10.76
N ASN A 74 -11.47 -6.09 -10.87
CA ASN A 74 -10.36 -5.25 -11.32
C ASN A 74 -9.25 -5.12 -10.26
N HIS A 75 -9.57 -5.31 -8.99
CA HIS A 75 -8.61 -5.30 -7.88
C HIS A 75 -8.04 -6.70 -7.58
N ILE A 76 -8.38 -7.69 -8.41
CA ILE A 76 -7.99 -9.09 -8.24
C ILE A 76 -7.07 -9.52 -9.38
N ARG A 77 -6.00 -10.21 -9.03
CA ARG A 77 -5.13 -10.91 -9.98
C ARG A 77 -4.91 -12.38 -9.57
N PRO A 78 -4.56 -13.27 -10.51
CA PRO A 78 -4.16 -14.62 -10.16
C PRO A 78 -2.95 -14.62 -9.23
N HIS A 79 -2.85 -15.64 -8.38
CA HIS A 79 -1.64 -15.81 -7.58
C HIS A 79 -0.44 -16.09 -8.49
N PRO A 80 0.67 -15.36 -8.31
CA PRO A 80 1.85 -15.56 -9.11
C PRO A 80 2.41 -16.97 -8.91
N GLY A 81 2.85 -17.57 -10.01
CA GLY A 81 3.51 -18.87 -9.97
C GLY A 81 4.77 -18.82 -9.10
N GLN A 82 5.11 -19.95 -8.47
CA GLN A 82 6.30 -20.02 -7.64
C GLN A 82 7.56 -20.10 -8.52
N GLU A 83 8.39 -19.05 -8.49
CA GLU A 83 9.70 -19.08 -9.13
C GLU A 83 10.81 -19.45 -8.15
N VAL A 84 11.77 -20.26 -8.62
CA VAL A 84 13.03 -20.50 -7.91
C VAL A 84 14.03 -19.46 -8.37
N VAL A 85 14.23 -18.42 -7.56
CA VAL A 85 15.25 -17.40 -7.80
C VAL A 85 16.54 -17.81 -7.07
N ASP A 86 17.66 -17.88 -7.80
CA ASP A 86 18.97 -18.18 -7.22
C ASP A 86 19.50 -17.00 -6.38
N HIS A 87 19.55 -15.81 -6.96
CA HIS A 87 19.95 -14.57 -6.29
C HIS A 87 19.36 -13.33 -6.97
N TYR A 88 19.15 -12.26 -6.22
CA TYR A 88 18.74 -10.95 -6.75
C TYR A 88 19.94 -10.03 -6.97
N ARG A 89 19.79 -9.05 -7.87
CA ARG A 89 20.82 -8.04 -8.17
C ARG A 89 20.39 -6.67 -7.66
N GLU A 90 21.36 -5.79 -7.40
CA GLU A 90 21.03 -4.37 -7.15
C GLU A 90 20.25 -3.78 -8.33
N LEU A 91 19.30 -2.90 -8.02
CA LEU A 91 18.39 -2.23 -8.95
C LEU A 91 17.30 -3.13 -9.56
N GLU A 92 17.23 -4.40 -9.15
CA GLU A 92 16.15 -5.30 -9.52
C GLU A 92 14.87 -4.94 -8.75
N GLU A 93 13.73 -4.92 -9.46
CA GLU A 93 12.40 -4.68 -8.89
C GLU A 93 11.86 -6.01 -8.36
N VAL A 94 11.44 -6.00 -7.10
CA VAL A 94 10.97 -7.18 -6.36
C VAL A 94 9.68 -6.85 -5.63
N ASP A 95 8.88 -7.86 -5.35
CA ASP A 95 7.86 -7.75 -4.31
C ASP A 95 8.43 -8.28 -3.00
N ALA A 96 8.33 -7.50 -1.93
CA ALA A 96 8.73 -7.88 -0.59
C ALA A 96 7.52 -8.18 0.28
N LEU A 97 7.54 -9.32 0.98
CA LEU A 97 6.51 -9.70 1.93
C LEU A 97 6.70 -8.93 3.24
N TYR A 98 5.78 -8.01 3.53
CA TYR A 98 5.81 -7.17 4.72
C TYR A 98 4.38 -6.87 5.18
N ASN A 99 4.11 -6.96 6.49
CA ASN A 99 2.76 -6.81 7.06
C ASN A 99 1.69 -7.59 6.28
N ASP A 100 1.98 -8.88 6.04
CA ASP A 100 1.06 -9.81 5.39
C ASP A 100 0.69 -9.52 3.92
N GLY A 101 1.30 -8.49 3.32
CA GLY A 101 1.14 -8.11 1.92
C GLY A 101 2.45 -8.11 1.15
N TRP A 102 2.35 -8.19 -0.17
CA TRP A 102 3.46 -8.08 -1.11
C TRP A 102 3.58 -6.64 -1.60
N TRP A 103 4.72 -6.01 -1.32
CA TRP A 103 4.99 -4.60 -1.60
C TRP A 103 6.07 -4.44 -2.66
N VAL A 104 5.79 -3.62 -3.68
CA VAL A 104 6.75 -3.34 -4.74
C VAL A 104 7.92 -2.53 -4.20
N GLY A 105 9.13 -3.06 -4.36
CA GLY A 105 10.38 -2.45 -3.93
C GLY A 105 11.51 -2.68 -4.92
N VAL A 106 12.67 -2.09 -4.63
CA VAL A 106 13.88 -2.24 -5.43
C VAL A 106 15.03 -2.69 -4.55
N ILE A 107 15.82 -3.67 -4.97
CA ILE A 107 17.05 -4.05 -4.25
C ILE A 107 18.02 -2.87 -4.27
N SER A 108 18.21 -2.20 -3.13
CA SER A 108 19.14 -1.08 -3.01
C SER A 108 20.57 -1.56 -2.77
N LYS A 109 20.71 -2.68 -2.05
CA LYS A 109 22.00 -3.30 -1.69
C LYS A 109 21.89 -4.82 -1.48
N VAL A 110 22.89 -5.56 -1.97
CA VAL A 110 23.07 -6.99 -1.63
C VAL A 110 24.00 -7.11 -0.42
N ILE A 111 23.49 -7.59 0.71
CA ILE A 111 24.24 -7.66 1.97
C ILE A 111 25.01 -8.99 2.09
N GLY A 112 24.40 -10.09 1.63
CA GLY A 112 25.00 -11.43 1.66
C GLY A 112 24.26 -12.38 0.73
N LYS A 113 24.56 -13.68 0.81
CA LYS A 113 24.04 -14.68 -0.15
C LYS A 113 22.51 -14.73 -0.25
N GLN A 114 21.78 -14.46 0.83
CA GLN A 114 20.31 -14.57 0.88
C GLN A 114 19.68 -13.44 1.70
N LYS A 115 20.34 -12.28 1.77
CA LYS A 115 19.86 -11.09 2.50
C LYS A 115 20.08 -9.84 1.66
N TYR A 116 19.01 -9.06 1.54
CA TYR A 116 18.94 -7.92 0.64
C TYR A 116 18.33 -6.72 1.38
N GLU A 117 18.83 -5.52 1.10
CA GLU A 117 18.21 -4.26 1.49
C GLU A 117 17.29 -3.83 0.34
N VAL A 118 16.02 -3.57 0.64
CA VAL A 118 14.98 -3.20 -0.32
C VAL A 118 14.51 -1.80 -0.01
N TYR A 119 14.50 -0.95 -1.03
CA TYR A 119 14.00 0.41 -0.99
C TYR A 119 12.57 0.48 -1.52
N PHE A 120 11.67 1.08 -0.75
CA PHE A 120 10.27 1.30 -1.12
C PHE A 120 10.07 2.74 -1.59
N ARG A 121 9.66 2.91 -2.86
CA ARG A 121 9.50 4.26 -3.44
C ARG A 121 8.34 5.04 -2.81
N GLY A 122 7.31 4.36 -2.31
CA GLY A 122 6.12 4.99 -1.72
C GLY A 122 6.38 5.62 -0.34
N THR A 123 7.22 4.97 0.49
CA THR A 123 7.53 5.44 1.85
C THR A 123 8.92 6.06 1.98
N GLU A 124 9.76 5.95 0.95
CA GLU A 124 11.18 6.34 0.95
C GLU A 124 12.03 5.60 2.00
N GLU A 125 11.60 4.43 2.45
CA GLU A 125 12.27 3.62 3.46
C GLU A 125 13.13 2.50 2.85
N GLU A 126 14.13 2.06 3.61
CA GLU A 126 14.94 0.88 3.31
C GLU A 126 14.79 -0.16 4.42
N MET A 127 14.53 -1.41 4.06
CA MET A 127 14.40 -2.52 5.01
C MET A 127 15.16 -3.76 4.55
N VAL A 128 15.57 -4.62 5.48
CA VAL A 128 16.34 -5.83 5.18
C VAL A 128 15.44 -7.06 5.16
N PHE A 129 15.45 -7.78 4.05
CA PHE A 129 14.66 -8.99 3.83
C PHE A 129 15.55 -10.21 3.58
N LYS A 130 15.01 -11.39 3.90
CA LYS A 130 15.57 -12.67 3.46
C LYS A 130 15.10 -12.97 2.05
N GLN A 131 15.84 -13.81 1.33
CA GLN A 131 15.45 -14.27 0.00
C GLN A 131 14.06 -14.94 -0.04
N SER A 132 13.67 -15.64 1.03
CA SER A 132 12.34 -16.28 1.15
C SER A 132 11.18 -15.30 1.18
N ASP A 133 11.45 -14.05 1.57
CA ASP A 133 10.44 -13.02 1.78
C ASP A 133 10.41 -12.06 0.57
N LEU A 134 11.11 -12.43 -0.51
CA LEU A 134 11.18 -11.69 -1.76
C LEU A 134 10.77 -12.57 -2.92
N ARG A 135 10.11 -11.97 -3.91
CA ARG A 135 9.87 -12.58 -5.22
C ARG A 135 10.15 -11.56 -6.32
N ARG A 136 10.41 -12.01 -7.54
CA ARG A 136 10.53 -11.11 -8.69
C ARG A 136 9.19 -10.40 -8.91
N HIS A 137 9.24 -9.09 -9.12
CA HIS A 137 8.05 -8.30 -9.38
C HIS A 137 7.40 -8.74 -10.69
N GLN A 138 6.08 -8.91 -10.65
CA GLN A 138 5.25 -9.22 -11.82
C GLN A 138 4.12 -8.21 -11.95
N GLU A 139 3.90 -7.74 -13.18
CA GLU A 139 2.75 -6.91 -13.52
C GLU A 139 1.63 -7.77 -14.09
N TRP A 140 0.40 -7.45 -13.72
CA TRP A 140 -0.80 -8.06 -14.27
C TRP A 140 -1.29 -7.22 -15.44
N ILE A 141 -1.12 -7.70 -16.68
CA ILE A 141 -1.45 -6.93 -17.89
C ILE A 141 -2.82 -7.35 -18.44
N SER A 142 -3.71 -6.36 -18.56
CA SER A 142 -5.00 -6.43 -19.27
C SER A 142 -5.90 -7.62 -18.87
N GLY A 143 -5.74 -8.14 -17.66
CA GLY A 143 -6.54 -9.26 -17.17
C GLY A 143 -6.27 -10.58 -17.90
N GLN A 144 -5.09 -10.76 -18.49
CA GLN A 144 -4.74 -11.95 -19.26
C GLN A 144 -3.51 -12.67 -18.70
N GLU A 145 -2.44 -11.95 -18.38
CA GLU A 145 -1.16 -12.60 -18.03
C GLU A 145 -0.34 -11.81 -17.00
N LEU A 146 0.34 -12.55 -16.12
CA LEU A 146 1.38 -12.02 -15.24
C LEU A 146 2.69 -12.02 -16.00
N VAL A 147 3.32 -10.85 -16.14
CA VAL A 147 4.59 -10.72 -16.86
C VAL A 147 5.71 -10.24 -15.95
N PHE A 148 6.91 -10.75 -16.19
CA PHE A 148 8.11 -10.21 -15.56
C PHE A 148 8.50 -8.91 -16.21
N VAL A 149 8.61 -7.87 -15.40
CA VAL A 149 9.03 -6.57 -15.89
C VAL A 149 10.45 -6.31 -15.41
N ASN A 150 11.41 -6.49 -16.33
CA ASN A 150 12.81 -6.15 -16.06
C ASN A 150 13.02 -4.63 -16.28
N ARG A 151 12.50 -3.81 -15.37
CA ARG A 151 12.90 -2.41 -15.27
C ARG A 151 14.10 -2.32 -14.34
N LEU A 152 15.26 -1.99 -14.89
CA LEU A 152 16.37 -1.51 -14.06
C LEU A 152 15.94 -0.16 -13.47
N ALA A 153 15.77 -0.12 -12.15
CA ALA A 153 15.44 1.13 -11.49
C ALA A 153 16.60 2.12 -11.65
N ILE A 154 16.34 3.30 -12.24
CA ILE A 154 17.34 4.37 -12.30
C ILE A 154 17.50 4.93 -10.89
N LYS A 155 18.65 4.66 -10.23
CA LYS A 155 19.06 5.38 -9.02
C LYS A 155 19.18 6.87 -9.38
N ARG A 156 18.17 7.68 -9.07
CA ARG A 156 18.44 9.10 -8.75
C ARG A 156 19.31 9.04 -7.51
N ARG A 157 20.62 9.31 -7.65
CA ARG A 157 21.67 9.24 -6.59
C ARG A 157 21.08 9.34 -5.18
N ILE A 158 20.85 8.18 -4.56
CA ILE A 158 20.37 8.07 -3.19
C ILE A 158 21.60 8.25 -2.30
N PHE A 159 21.86 9.49 -1.89
CA PHE A 159 22.65 9.78 -0.70
C PHE A 159 21.65 10.04 0.43
N VAL A 160 21.05 9.00 1.00
CA VAL A 160 20.45 9.19 2.33
C VAL A 160 21.61 9.11 3.31
N ALA A 161 21.94 10.26 3.90
CA ALA A 161 22.85 10.33 5.02
C ALA A 161 22.31 9.41 6.11
N LYS A 162 22.91 8.23 6.24
CA LYS A 162 22.62 7.24 7.28
C LYS A 162 23.23 7.75 8.60
N TRP A 163 22.71 8.85 9.14
CA TRP A 163 23.03 9.35 10.49
C TRP A 163 21.88 10.24 11.01
N ILE A 164 21.37 9.89 12.20
CA ILE A 164 20.24 10.49 12.95
C ILE A 164 18.89 10.01 12.39
N PHE A 165 18.13 9.10 13.02
CA PHE A 165 17.55 9.23 14.36
C PHE A 165 17.63 7.95 15.20
N SER A 166 18.27 8.09 16.35
CA SER A 166 17.94 7.37 17.56
C SER A 166 16.73 8.08 18.19
N VAL A 167 15.68 7.31 18.52
CA VAL A 167 14.53 7.66 19.38
C VAL A 167 13.68 8.88 18.95
N THR A 168 12.62 8.64 18.16
CA THR A 168 11.29 9.28 18.33
C THR A 168 10.21 8.39 17.73
N PHE A 169 10.01 7.23 18.35
CA PHE A 169 8.85 6.36 18.13
C PHE A 169 7.72 6.78 19.08
N VAL A 170 7.22 8.04 19.01
CA VAL A 170 5.96 8.46 19.65
C VAL A 170 5.47 9.76 18.99
N ALA A 171 4.80 9.72 17.83
CA ALA A 171 4.14 10.92 17.29
C ALA A 171 2.87 10.68 16.48
N ASP A 172 2.64 9.50 15.91
CA ASP A 172 1.44 9.29 15.07
C ASP A 172 0.21 8.75 15.82
N ILE A 173 0.32 8.46 17.13
CA ILE A 173 -0.84 8.16 17.99
C ILE A 173 -1.24 9.34 18.90
N LEU A 174 -0.39 10.36 19.07
CA LEU A 174 -0.72 11.52 19.93
C LEU A 174 -1.39 12.69 19.21
N CYS A 175 -1.49 12.68 17.88
CA CYS A 175 -2.27 13.69 17.15
C CYS A 175 -3.80 13.49 17.27
N LYS A 176 -4.28 12.31 17.70
CA LYS A 176 -5.72 12.05 17.94
C LYS A 176 -6.22 12.45 19.34
N VAL A 177 -5.34 12.75 20.30
CA VAL A 177 -5.75 13.16 21.67
C VAL A 177 -5.73 14.68 21.85
N TRP A 178 -4.95 15.43 21.07
CA TRP A 178 -4.86 16.90 21.25
C TRP A 178 -6.00 17.70 20.59
N LYS A 179 -6.75 17.12 19.65
CA LYS A 179 -7.91 17.77 19.00
C LYS A 179 -9.18 17.83 19.85
N THR A 180 -9.22 17.19 21.02
CA THR A 180 -10.40 17.19 21.92
C THR A 180 -10.32 18.25 23.01
N ALA A 181 -9.19 18.93 23.20
CA ALA A 181 -8.95 19.83 24.33
C ALA A 181 -9.11 21.33 24.06
N GLN A 182 -9.42 21.77 22.83
CA GLN A 182 -9.54 23.21 22.49
C GLN A 182 -10.96 23.75 22.33
N ASN A 183 -12.02 22.95 22.57
CA ASN A 183 -13.39 23.38 22.31
C ASN A 183 -14.23 23.75 23.56
N GLN A 184 -13.59 24.11 24.68
CA GLN A 184 -14.29 24.66 25.85
C GLN A 184 -13.51 25.81 26.48
N THR A 185 -13.81 27.05 26.08
CA THR A 185 -14.16 28.19 26.97
C THR A 185 -14.23 29.50 26.16
N PRO A 186 -15.27 30.33 26.33
CA PRO A 186 -15.42 31.58 25.59
C PRO A 186 -14.68 32.76 26.25
N SER A 187 -14.20 33.65 25.39
CA SER A 187 -13.48 34.90 25.66
C SER A 187 -14.32 35.95 26.40
N ILE A 188 -13.79 36.43 27.53
CA ILE A 188 -14.23 37.68 28.18
C ILE A 188 -13.20 38.80 27.87
N PHE A 189 -13.76 39.98 27.65
CA PHE A 189 -13.22 41.19 27.02
C PHE A 189 -12.48 42.14 28.00
N ILE A 190 -11.83 43.18 27.42
CA ILE A 190 -11.32 44.45 27.98
C ILE A 190 -10.04 44.36 28.86
N GLY A 191 -8.95 45.11 28.71
CA GLY A 191 -8.54 46.18 27.81
C GLY A 191 -7.41 47.02 28.47
N GLY A 192 -6.65 47.76 27.66
CA GLY A 192 -5.92 48.96 28.07
C GLY A 192 -4.43 48.81 28.44
N LYS A 193 -3.57 49.50 27.68
CA LYS A 193 -2.51 50.37 28.22
C LYS A 193 -1.89 51.26 27.13
N MET A 194 -2.21 52.55 27.24
CA MET A 194 -1.49 53.68 26.64
C MET A 194 -0.73 54.36 27.79
N GLY A 195 0.50 54.83 27.56
CA GLY A 195 1.24 55.61 28.55
C GLY A 195 2.64 55.99 28.08
N TRP A 196 2.75 57.20 27.52
CA TRP A 196 4.01 57.86 27.15
C TRP A 196 4.55 58.76 28.30
N LEU A 197 5.85 59.04 28.20
CA LEU A 197 6.62 60.20 28.71
C LEU A 197 7.10 60.28 30.18
N ARG A 198 8.42 60.15 30.32
CA ARG A 198 9.42 61.03 31.00
C ARG A 198 8.92 62.03 32.06
N ARG A 199 9.64 62.14 33.19
CA ARG A 199 10.69 63.18 33.43
C ARG A 199 11.34 63.05 34.82
N LEU A 200 12.63 63.35 34.81
CA LEU A 200 13.63 63.58 35.86
C LEU A 200 13.17 64.32 37.13
N GLY A 201 13.86 64.08 38.25
CA GLY A 201 14.12 65.12 39.24
C GLY A 201 14.40 64.67 40.69
N LYS A 202 15.70 64.55 41.00
CA LYS A 202 16.37 64.64 42.32
C LYS A 202 16.17 63.55 43.35
#